data_AF-Q8XWR5-F1
#
_entry.id   AF-Q8XWR5-F1
#
_cell.length_a   1.000
_cell.length_b   1.000
_cell.length_c   1.000
_cell.angle_alpha   90.00
_cell.angle_beta   90.00
_cell.angle_gamma   90.00
#
_symmetry.space_group_name_H-M   'P 1'
#
loop_
_entity.id
_entity.type
_entity.pdbx_description
1 polymer ?
#
loop_
_entity_poly.entity_id
_entity_poly.type
_entity_poly.pdbx_seq_one_letter_code
_entity_poly.pdbx_strand_id
1 'polypeptide(L)' 'MTTKLFGYTSYAIREVRVSEGSTPSSRTWALRAAAMTDSSPVPVPIEGGKAQVTVTVSGAVQMLK' A
#
# COMPACT_ATOMS: atom_id res chain seq x y z
N MET A 1 23.20 -5.34 -3.60
CA MET A 1 22.93 -5.45 -2.14
C MET A 1 23.75 -4.39 -1.42
N THR A 2 23.08 -3.42 -0.81
CA THR A 2 23.66 -2.20 -0.23
C THR A 2 24.62 -2.45 0.94
N THR A 3 24.50 -3.58 1.63
CA THR A 3 25.33 -3.96 2.79
C THR A 3 26.82 -4.10 2.47
N LYS A 4 27.16 -4.70 1.32
CA LYS A 4 28.55 -4.87 0.87
C LYS A 4 29.23 -3.54 0.54
N LEU A 5 28.46 -2.53 0.13
CA LEU A 5 29.00 -1.19 -0.18
C LEU A 5 29.49 -0.45 1.05
N PHE A 6 29.01 -0.81 2.25
CA PHE A 6 29.42 -0.20 3.52
C PHE A 6 30.40 -1.07 4.33
N GLY A 7 30.97 -2.12 3.74
CA GLY A 7 32.01 -2.93 4.37
C GLY A 7 31.53 -3.93 5.42
N TYR A 8 30.25 -4.32 5.39
CA TYR A 8 29.68 -5.37 6.23
C TYR A 8 29.64 -6.71 5.49
N THR A 9 30.09 -7.77 6.15
CA THR A 9 30.16 -9.12 5.54
C THR A 9 28.84 -9.86 5.64
N SER A 10 28.02 -9.55 6.64
CA SER A 10 26.72 -10.19 6.85
C SER A 10 25.68 -9.24 7.46
N TYR A 11 24.41 -9.67 7.49
CA TYR A 11 23.31 -8.93 8.11
C TYR A 11 22.25 -9.88 8.66
N ALA A 12 21.50 -9.43 9.67
CA ALA A 12 20.39 -10.15 10.26
C ALA A 12 19.12 -9.27 10.26
N ILE A 13 17.98 -9.88 9.91
CA ILE A 13 16.68 -9.22 10.01
C ILE A 13 16.20 -9.33 11.46
N ARG A 14 15.95 -8.19 12.11
CA ARG A 14 15.49 -8.17 13.51
C ARG A 14 13.98 -8.15 13.63
N GLU A 15 13.34 -7.41 12.74
CA GLU A 15 11.90 -7.19 12.80
C GLU A 15 11.36 -6.88 11.40
N VAL A 16 10.17 -7.42 11.13
CA VAL A 16 9.36 -7.10 9.95
C VAL A 16 7.94 -6.85 10.43
N ARG A 17 7.41 -5.68 10.12
CA ARG A 17 6.01 -5.31 10.30
C ARG A 17 5.38 -5.14 8.94
N VAL A 18 4.25 -5.82 8.76
CA VAL A 18 3.43 -5.73 7.55
C VAL A 18 2.11 -5.11 7.97
N SER A 19 1.75 -4.01 7.29
CA SER A 19 0.46 -3.37 7.46
C SER A 19 -0.25 -3.39 6.12
N GLU A 20 -1.43 -3.99 6.10
CA GLU A 20 -2.36 -3.86 4.98
C GLU A 20 -2.91 -2.43 5.01
N GLY A 21 -2.64 -1.67 3.95
CA GLY A 21 -3.32 -0.41 3.71
C GLY A 21 -4.79 -0.70 3.52
N SER A 22 -5.65 0.08 4.17
CA SER A 22 -7.08 -0.13 4.07
C SER A 22 -7.47 -0.20 2.60
N THR A 23 -8.12 -1.31 2.23
CA THR A 23 -9.00 -1.28 1.07
C THR A 23 -9.92 -0.08 1.28
N PRO A 24 -10.29 0.67 0.23
CA PRO A 24 -11.25 1.75 0.40
C PRO A 24 -12.43 1.16 1.20
N SER A 25 -13.00 1.90 2.15
CA SER A 25 -14.05 1.30 2.97
C SER A 25 -15.35 1.30 2.17
N SER A 26 -16.20 0.27 2.33
CA SER A 26 -17.56 0.20 1.72
C SER A 26 -18.33 1.53 1.82
N ARG A 27 -18.09 2.28 2.90
CA ARG A 27 -18.70 3.60 3.17
C ARG A 27 -18.23 4.69 2.21
N THR A 28 -16.95 4.69 1.83
CA THR A 28 -16.40 5.64 0.86
C THR A 28 -17.01 5.42 -0.53
N TRP A 29 -17.27 4.16 -0.92
CA TRP A 29 -17.98 3.89 -2.18
C TRP A 29 -19.45 4.28 -2.12
N ALA A 30 -20.15 4.02 -1.00
CA ALA A 30 -21.55 4.42 -0.85
C ALA A 30 -21.73 5.95 -0.93
N LEU A 31 -20.84 6.72 -0.29
CA LEU A 31 -20.85 8.18 -0.36
C LEU A 31 -20.53 8.71 -1.77
N ARG A 32 -19.57 8.10 -2.47
CA ARG A 32 -19.29 8.45 -3.88
C ARG A 32 -20.46 8.14 -4.80
N ALA A 33 -21.11 6.99 -4.62
CA ALA A 33 -22.29 6.61 -5.40
C ALA A 33 -23.46 7.57 -5.18
N ALA A 34 -23.74 7.96 -3.93
CA ALA A 34 -24.76 8.96 -3.62
C ALA A 34 -24.45 10.32 -4.26
N ALA A 35 -23.20 10.79 -4.18
CA ALA A 35 -22.78 12.05 -4.79
C ALA A 35 -22.82 12.04 -6.33
N MET A 36 -22.60 10.88 -6.97
CA MET A 36 -22.75 10.70 -8.42
C MET A 36 -24.22 10.71 -8.86
N THR A 37 -25.16 10.41 -7.96
CA THR A 37 -26.60 10.42 -8.27
C THR A 37 -27.14 11.86 -8.35
N ASP A 38 -26.53 12.82 -7.64
CA ASP A 38 -26.87 14.25 -7.64
C ASP A 38 -26.14 15.09 -8.71
N SER A 39 -25.21 14.50 -9.46
CA SER A 39 -24.44 15.21 -10.51
C SER A 39 -24.77 14.66 -11.90
N SER A 40 -25.05 15.55 -12.85
CA SER A 40 -25.33 15.24 -14.28
C SER A 40 -24.34 14.21 -14.85
N PRO A 41 -24.76 13.26 -15.71
CA PRO A 41 -23.98 12.06 -16.02
C PRO A 41 -22.73 12.39 -16.85
N VAL A 42 -21.63 12.71 -16.16
CA VAL A 42 -20.28 12.68 -16.74
C VAL A 42 -19.85 11.22 -16.75
N PRO A 43 -19.42 10.65 -17.90
CA PRO A 43 -18.94 9.27 -17.95
C PRO A 43 -17.65 9.16 -17.14
N VAL A 44 -17.78 8.72 -15.89
CA VAL A 44 -16.61 8.46 -15.04
C VAL A 44 -16.07 7.09 -15.47
N PRO A 45 -14.80 6.99 -15.91
CA PRO A 45 -14.23 5.71 -16.32
C PRO A 45 -14.21 4.78 -15.10
N ILE A 46 -15.18 3.86 -15.05
CA ILE A 46 -15.15 2.78 -14.08
C ILE A 46 -14.12 1.76 -14.60
N GLU A 47 -12.92 1.78 -14.04
CA GLU A 47 -11.97 0.65 -14.15
C GLU A 47 -12.55 -0.56 -13.37
N GLY A 48 -13.61 -1.14 -13.92
CA GLY A 48 -14.25 -2.32 -13.38
C GLY A 48 -13.28 -3.51 -13.46
N GLY A 49 -12.96 -4.08 -12.29
CA GLY A 49 -12.26 -5.37 -12.19
C GLY A 49 -10.88 -5.34 -11.55
N LYS A 50 -10.36 -4.16 -11.15
CA LYS A 50 -9.07 -4.07 -10.44
C LYS A 50 -9.26 -3.55 -9.02
N ALA A 51 -8.89 -4.37 -8.03
CA ALA A 51 -8.79 -3.94 -6.64
C ALA A 51 -7.41 -3.34 -6.38
N GLN A 52 -7.36 -2.13 -5.84
CA GLN A 52 -6.09 -1.52 -5.40
C GLN A 52 -5.74 -2.05 -4.01
N VAL A 53 -4.64 -2.79 -3.92
CA VAL A 53 -4.09 -3.31 -2.66
C VAL A 53 -2.82 -2.53 -2.35
N THR A 54 -2.82 -1.82 -1.23
CA THR A 54 -1.65 -1.11 -0.73
C THR A 54 -1.10 -1.89 0.45
N VAL A 55 0.19 -2.19 0.45
CA VAL A 55 0.87 -2.85 1.58
C VAL A 55 2.07 -2.02 1.97
N THR A 56 2.17 -1.70 3.26
CA THR A 56 3.34 -1.05 3.83
C THR A 56 4.16 -2.10 4.58
N VAL A 57 5.42 -2.28 4.15
CA VAL A 57 6.38 -3.14 4.84
C VAL A 57 7.42 -2.25 5.51
N SER A 58 7.56 -2.37 6.82
CA SER A 58 8.56 -1.66 7.62
C SER A 58 9.35 -2.66 8.48
N GLY A 59 10.58 -2.34 8.84
CA GLY A 59 11.41 -3.28 9.59
C GLY A 59 12.79 -2.73 9.93
N ALA A 60 13.55 -3.53 10.66
CA ALA A 60 14.90 -3.20 11.10
C ALA A 60 15.89 -4.30 10.69
N VAL A 61 17.02 -3.86 10.12
CA VAL A 61 18.13 -4.75 9.72
C VAL A 61 19.36 -4.38 10.54
N GLN A 62 20.01 -5.38 11.13
CA GLN A 62 21.29 -5.22 11.80
C GLN A 62 22.42 -5.64 10.87
N MET A 63 23.40 -4.75 10.74
CA MET A 63 24.63 -5.02 10.00
C MET A 63 25.66 -5.72 10.90
N LEU A 64 26.40 -6.66 10.34
CA LEU A 64 27.43 -7.43 11.03
C LEU A 64 28.74 -7.33 10.24
N LYS A 65 29.84 -7.04 10.93
CA LYS A 65 31.17 -6.88 10.31
C LYS A 65 31.74 -8.25 9.93
#